data_AF-A0A7D4HYK0-F1
#
_entry.id   AF-A0A7D4HYK0-F1
#
_cell.length_a   1.000
_cell.length_b   1.000
_cell.length_c   1.000
_cell.angle_alpha   90.00
_cell.angle_beta   90.00
_cell.angle_gamma   90.00
#
_symmetry.space_group_name_H-M   'P 1'
#
loop_
_entity.id
_entity.type
_entity.pdbx_description
1 polymer ?
#
loop_
_entity_poly.entity_id
_entity_poly.type
_entity_poly.pdbx_seq_one_letter_code
_entity_poly.pdbx_strand_id
1 'polypeptide(L)'
;MSTVESLQSCMRQEDALITEFSAILEEETEVLVGLGSVGTLQEITERKGDVARRLVDLSQVRDSLLAEIGLPAGHVGTEQAAVLHPQLSGVWQALLSKSASANEINMRNGALIDVHLRYTQQSLEALRSMGAAGGAHATYDARGRGARSAPGRKPIVAG
;
A
#
# COMPACT_ATOMS: atom_id res chain seq x y z
N MET A 1 -8.88 -1.28 39.83
CA MET A 1 -9.59 -1.20 38.54
C MET A 1 -10.16 -2.56 38.25
N SER A 2 -11.42 -2.64 37.83
CA SER A 2 -12.01 -3.88 37.34
C SER A 2 -11.37 -4.28 36.00
N THR A 3 -11.32 -5.57 35.68
CA THR A 3 -10.82 -6.05 34.38
C THR A 3 -11.60 -5.43 33.22
N VAL A 4 -12.90 -5.18 33.40
CA VAL A 4 -13.78 -4.53 32.40
C VAL A 4 -13.37 -3.07 32.14
N GLU A 5 -12.98 -2.30 33.17
CA GLU A 5 -12.45 -0.94 32.98
C GLU A 5 -11.11 -0.94 32.25
N SER A 6 -10.26 -1.93 32.55
CA SER A 6 -8.96 -2.10 31.88
C SER A 6 -9.15 -2.46 30.41
N LEU A 7 -10.12 -3.34 30.10
CA LEU A 7 -10.51 -3.68 28.74
C LEU A 7 -11.04 -2.46 27.99
N GLN A 8 -11.90 -1.66 28.61
CA GLN A 8 -12.40 -0.42 28.01
C GLN A 8 -11.28 0.59 27.72
N SER A 9 -10.28 0.70 28.62
CA SER A 9 -9.10 1.55 28.42
C SER A 9 -8.26 1.04 27.25
N CYS A 10 -8.01 -0.27 27.18
CA CYS A 10 -7.30 -0.91 26.08
C CYS A 10 -7.98 -0.63 24.73
N MET A 11 -9.30 -0.83 24.63
CA MET A 11 -10.07 -0.57 23.40
C MET A 11 -10.05 0.92 22.99
N ARG A 12 -10.04 1.84 23.96
CA ARG A 12 -9.88 3.27 23.68
C ARG A 12 -8.50 3.62 23.14
N GLN A 13 -7.46 2.93 23.62
CA GLN A 13 -6.10 3.08 23.08
C GLN A 13 -6.01 2.49 21.66
N GLU A 14 -6.64 1.35 21.40
CA GLU A 14 -6.76 0.80 20.04
C GLU A 14 -7.48 1.79 19.11
N ASP A 15 -8.58 2.40 19.56
CA ASP A 15 -9.34 3.38 18.78
C ASP A 15 -8.50 4.62 18.40
N ALA A 16 -7.69 5.12 19.34
CA ALA A 16 -6.76 6.22 19.08
C ALA A 16 -5.68 5.83 18.07
N LEU A 17 -5.10 4.62 18.19
CA LEU A 17 -4.11 4.11 17.25
C LEU A 17 -4.67 3.90 15.85
N ILE A 18 -5.90 3.38 15.72
CA ILE A 18 -6.54 3.23 14.41
C ILE A 18 -6.81 4.60 13.78
N THR A 19 -7.20 5.59 14.59
CA THR A 19 -7.36 6.97 14.10
C THR A 19 -6.03 7.54 13.58
N GLU A 20 -4.93 7.33 14.32
CA GLU A 20 -3.57 7.70 13.91
C GLU A 20 -3.17 6.95 12.62
N PHE A 21 -3.45 5.65 12.53
CA PHE A 21 -3.15 4.83 11.36
C PHE A 21 -3.90 5.32 10.12
N SER A 22 -5.20 5.61 10.24
CA SER A 22 -6.00 6.16 9.14
C SER A 22 -5.43 7.48 8.62
N ALA A 23 -5.03 8.39 9.50
CA ALA A 23 -4.41 9.65 9.10
C ALA A 23 -3.11 9.43 8.31
N ILE A 24 -2.29 8.45 8.72
CA ILE A 24 -1.07 8.09 7.98
C ILE A 24 -1.41 7.48 6.61
N LEU A 25 -2.46 6.68 6.50
CA LEU A 25 -2.92 6.14 5.21
C LEU A 25 -3.46 7.22 4.27
N GLU A 26 -4.12 8.25 4.81
CA GLU A 26 -4.56 9.41 4.03
C GLU A 26 -3.35 10.22 3.52
N GLU A 27 -2.37 10.49 4.39
CA GLU A 27 -1.10 11.13 4.02
C GLU A 27 -0.38 10.33 2.92
N GLU A 28 -0.35 9.00 3.04
CA GLU A 28 0.19 8.10 2.00
C GLU A 28 -0.58 8.24 0.68
N THR A 29 -1.91 8.36 0.72
CA THR A 29 -2.74 8.57 -0.47
C THR A 29 -2.34 9.85 -1.19
N GLU A 30 -2.17 10.95 -0.45
CA GLU A 30 -1.79 12.26 -1.00
C GLU A 30 -0.41 12.21 -1.65
N VAL A 31 0.55 11.55 -1.00
CA VAL A 31 1.91 11.39 -1.54
C VAL A 31 1.92 10.50 -2.79
N LEU A 32 1.11 9.42 -2.81
CA LEU A 32 0.99 8.52 -3.96
C LEU A 32 0.27 9.16 -5.17
N VAL A 33 -0.68 10.06 -4.93
CA VAL A 33 -1.39 10.80 -6.00
C VAL A 33 -0.55 11.99 -6.51
N GLY A 34 0.22 12.62 -5.63
CA GLY A 34 1.10 13.74 -5.96
C GLY A 34 2.43 13.33 -6.61
N LEU A 35 3.33 14.31 -6.74
CA LEU A 35 4.74 14.09 -7.10
C LEU A 35 5.58 13.77 -5.84
N GLY A 36 5.06 12.91 -4.98
CA GLY A 36 5.69 12.54 -3.72
C GLY A 36 7.11 12.00 -3.92
N SER A 37 8.03 12.36 -3.02
CA SER A 37 9.39 11.82 -3.05
C SER A 37 9.43 10.41 -2.47
N VAL A 38 10.36 9.57 -2.95
CA VAL A 38 10.61 8.24 -2.39
C VAL A 38 10.96 8.31 -0.90
N GLY A 39 11.65 9.37 -0.46
CA GLY A 39 11.98 9.59 0.95
C GLY A 39 10.74 9.76 1.83
N THR A 40 9.77 10.54 1.38
CA THR A 40 8.49 10.74 2.10
C THR A 40 7.70 9.44 2.23
N LEU A 41 7.67 8.61 1.18
CA LEU A 41 7.03 7.28 1.25
C LEU A 41 7.73 6.35 2.24
N GLN A 42 9.06 6.42 2.35
CA GLN A 42 9.80 5.63 3.33
C GLN A 42 9.47 6.04 4.77
N GLU A 43 9.46 7.34 5.07
CA GLU A 43 9.08 7.86 6.39
C GLU A 43 7.65 7.45 6.78
N ILE A 44 6.70 7.54 5.85
CA ILE A 44 5.32 7.08 6.02
C ILE A 44 5.27 5.56 6.29
N THR A 45 6.05 4.77 5.55
CA THR A 45 6.11 3.31 5.74
C THR A 45 6.63 2.94 7.12
N GLU A 46 7.65 3.63 7.62
CA GLU A 46 8.20 3.44 8.96
C GLU A 46 7.15 3.78 10.03
N ARG A 47 6.47 4.93 9.92
CA ARG A 47 5.37 5.33 10.82
C ARG A 47 4.21 4.32 10.81
N LYS A 48 3.81 3.81 9.65
CA LYS A 48 2.79 2.75 9.53
C LYS A 48 3.21 1.50 10.28
N GLY A 49 4.48 1.08 10.13
CA GLY A 49 5.03 -0.08 10.81
C GLY A 49 5.02 0.06 12.33
N ASP A 50 5.34 1.24 12.85
CA ASP A 50 5.34 1.52 14.29
C ASP A 50 3.93 1.44 14.88
N VAL A 51 2.95 2.06 14.23
CA VAL A 51 1.54 2.01 14.67
C VAL A 51 0.98 0.59 14.55
N ALA A 52 1.31 -0.15 13.48
CA ALA A 52 0.89 -1.54 13.32
C ALA A 52 1.43 -2.45 14.44
N ARG A 53 2.69 -2.27 14.85
CA ARG A 53 3.26 -3.02 15.99
C ARG A 53 2.53 -2.71 17.29
N ARG A 54 2.28 -1.42 17.57
CA ARG A 54 1.53 -0.98 18.76
C ARG A 54 0.10 -1.55 18.79
N LEU A 55 -0.56 -1.65 17.63
CA LEU A 55 -1.89 -2.27 17.51
C LEU A 55 -1.85 -3.77 17.83
N VAL A 56 -0.83 -4.49 17.34
CA VAL A 56 -0.64 -5.91 17.67
C VAL A 56 -0.45 -6.11 19.17
N ASP A 57 0.40 -5.29 19.81
CA ASP A 57 0.65 -5.36 21.25
C ASP A 57 -0.63 -5.12 22.05
N LEU A 58 -1.44 -4.11 21.69
CA LEU A 58 -2.72 -3.85 22.34
C LEU A 58 -3.74 -4.97 22.11
N SER A 59 -3.77 -5.58 20.93
CA SER A 59 -4.66 -6.73 20.68
C SER A 59 -4.29 -7.93 21.56
N GLN A 60 -2.99 -8.16 21.83
CA GLN A 60 -2.57 -9.20 22.79
C GLN A 60 -2.99 -8.87 24.24
N VAL A 61 -2.90 -7.59 24.63
CA VAL A 61 -3.39 -7.12 25.93
C VAL A 61 -4.90 -7.33 26.03
N ARG A 62 -5.66 -6.96 24.99
CA ARG A 62 -7.12 -7.19 24.92
C ARG A 62 -7.44 -8.67 25.10
N ASP A 63 -6.76 -9.55 24.36
CA ASP A 63 -6.99 -10.99 24.41
C ASP A 63 -6.67 -11.57 25.80
N SER A 64 -5.64 -11.05 26.48
CA SER A 64 -5.32 -11.42 27.86
C SER A 64 -6.42 -10.99 28.84
N LEU A 65 -6.95 -9.78 28.67
CA LEU A 65 -8.06 -9.25 29.49
C LEU A 65 -9.37 -10.00 29.23
N LEU A 66 -9.63 -10.44 27.99
CA LEU A 66 -10.76 -11.30 27.66
C LEU A 66 -10.66 -12.66 28.34
N ALA A 67 -9.46 -13.25 28.37
CA ALA A 67 -9.22 -14.51 29.06
C ALA A 67 -9.48 -14.39 30.58
N GLU A 68 -9.12 -13.27 31.20
CA GLU A 68 -9.40 -13.02 32.63
C GLU A 68 -10.89 -13.00 32.97
N ILE A 69 -11.74 -12.57 32.03
CA ILE A 69 -13.22 -12.59 32.17
C ILE A 69 -13.85 -13.86 31.58
N GLY A 70 -13.05 -14.85 31.21
CA GLY A 70 -13.50 -16.16 30.72
C GLY A 70 -14.05 -16.15 29.30
N LEU A 71 -13.70 -15.14 28.49
CA LEU A 71 -14.11 -15.00 27.10
C LEU A 71 -13.00 -15.44 26.14
N PRO A 72 -13.36 -15.90 24.92
CA PRO A 72 -12.37 -16.27 23.91
C PRO A 72 -11.55 -15.05 23.44
N ALA A 73 -10.40 -15.27 22.83
CA ALA A 73 -9.60 -14.21 22.22
C ALA A 73 -10.24 -13.68 20.92
N GLY A 74 -9.81 -12.48 20.51
CA GLY A 74 -10.16 -11.89 19.22
C GLY A 74 -11.58 -11.34 19.12
N HIS A 75 -12.09 -11.28 17.88
CA HIS A 75 -13.36 -10.62 17.55
C HIS A 75 -14.55 -11.19 18.32
N VAL A 76 -14.68 -12.52 18.35
CA VAL A 76 -15.80 -13.22 19.00
C VAL A 76 -15.88 -12.90 20.49
N GLY A 77 -14.74 -12.90 21.20
CA GLY A 77 -14.73 -12.56 22.62
C GLY A 77 -14.97 -11.08 22.88
N THR A 78 -14.47 -10.21 22.01
CA THR A 78 -14.70 -8.77 22.14
C THR A 78 -16.17 -8.41 21.93
N GLU A 79 -16.84 -9.08 20.97
CA GLU A 79 -18.27 -8.95 20.75
C GLU A 79 -19.08 -9.47 21.96
N GLN A 80 -18.72 -10.65 22.49
CA GLN A 80 -19.34 -11.18 23.71
C GLN A 80 -19.16 -10.22 24.90
N ALA A 81 -17.96 -9.66 25.07
CA ALA A 81 -17.69 -8.67 26.10
C ALA A 81 -18.56 -7.42 25.95
N ALA A 82 -18.76 -6.94 24.71
CA ALA A 82 -19.62 -5.81 24.41
C ALA A 82 -21.11 -6.07 24.70
N VAL A 83 -21.57 -7.31 24.51
CA VAL A 83 -22.94 -7.74 24.86
C VAL A 83 -23.11 -7.84 26.38
N LEU A 84 -22.13 -8.43 27.07
CA LEU A 84 -22.16 -8.61 28.52
C LEU A 84 -21.99 -7.29 29.29
N HIS A 85 -21.22 -6.36 28.72
CA HIS A 85 -20.93 -5.06 29.33
C HIS A 85 -21.28 -3.92 28.36
N PRO A 86 -22.49 -3.33 28.47
CA PRO A 86 -22.97 -2.30 27.55
C PRO A 86 -22.04 -1.08 27.41
N GLN A 87 -21.24 -0.76 28.44
CA GLN A 87 -20.23 0.30 28.42
C GLN A 87 -19.10 0.09 27.40
N LEU A 88 -18.87 -1.15 26.96
CA LEU A 88 -17.86 -1.50 25.94
C LEU A 88 -18.43 -1.39 24.52
N SER A 89 -19.74 -1.58 24.36
CA SER A 89 -20.40 -1.64 23.05
C SER A 89 -20.15 -0.41 22.18
N GLY A 90 -20.26 0.79 22.76
CA GLY A 90 -20.00 2.04 22.02
C GLY A 90 -18.57 2.14 21.50
N VAL A 91 -17.58 1.78 22.32
CA VAL A 91 -16.16 1.81 21.94
C VAL A 91 -15.88 0.74 20.89
N TRP A 92 -16.46 -0.45 21.04
CA TRP A 92 -16.30 -1.55 20.09
C TRP A 92 -16.84 -1.21 18.69
N GLN A 93 -18.04 -0.65 18.62
CA GLN A 93 -18.65 -0.26 17.34
C GLN A 93 -17.86 0.85 16.65
N ALA A 94 -17.37 1.83 17.41
CA ALA A 94 -16.48 2.87 16.87
C ALA A 94 -15.19 2.26 16.31
N LEU A 95 -14.57 1.33 17.03
CA LEU A 95 -13.36 0.65 16.60
C LEU A 95 -13.58 -0.13 15.30
N LEU A 96 -14.68 -0.89 15.20
CA LEU A 96 -15.02 -1.65 13.99
C LEU A 96 -15.24 -0.73 12.79
N SER A 97 -16.00 0.36 12.97
CA SER A 97 -16.27 1.33 11.91
C SER A 97 -14.99 1.99 11.39
N LYS A 98 -14.11 2.43 12.30
CA LYS A 98 -12.82 3.04 11.92
C LYS A 98 -11.88 2.03 11.28
N SER A 99 -11.85 0.80 11.77
CA SER A 99 -11.03 -0.28 11.17
C SER A 99 -11.45 -0.57 9.74
N ALA A 100 -12.77 -0.61 9.47
CA ALA A 100 -13.30 -0.81 8.13
C ALA A 100 -12.88 0.33 7.20
N SER A 101 -13.03 1.59 7.65
CA SER A 101 -12.59 2.76 6.89
C SER A 101 -11.08 2.76 6.62
N ALA A 102 -10.25 2.45 7.61
CA ALA A 102 -8.81 2.33 7.44
C ALA A 102 -8.44 1.25 6.40
N ASN A 103 -9.13 0.11 6.41
CA ASN A 103 -8.91 -0.96 5.45
C ASN A 103 -9.27 -0.53 4.01
N GLU A 104 -10.33 0.24 3.82
CA GLU A 104 -10.69 0.80 2.50
C GLU A 104 -9.59 1.73 1.96
N ILE A 105 -9.06 2.62 2.80
CA ILE A 105 -7.96 3.52 2.41
C ILE A 105 -6.69 2.70 2.09
N ASN A 106 -6.38 1.69 2.90
CA ASN A 106 -5.22 0.83 2.66
C ASN A 106 -5.34 0.04 1.34
N MET A 107 -6.53 -0.47 1.01
CA MET A 107 -6.79 -1.13 -0.28
C MET A 107 -6.61 -0.16 -1.45
N ARG A 108 -7.08 1.09 -1.32
CA ARG A 108 -6.88 2.13 -2.33
C ARG A 108 -5.40 2.44 -2.54
N ASN A 109 -4.62 2.56 -1.46
CA ASN A 109 -3.17 2.80 -1.55
C ASN A 109 -2.45 1.65 -2.24
N GLY A 110 -2.82 0.41 -1.91
CA GLY A 110 -2.30 -0.78 -2.60
C GLY A 110 -2.53 -0.73 -4.11
N ALA A 111 -3.76 -0.37 -4.54
CA ALA A 111 -4.08 -0.24 -5.96
C ALA A 111 -3.27 0.88 -6.67
N LEU A 112 -3.02 2.00 -6.00
CA LEU A 112 -2.18 3.09 -6.53
C LEU A 112 -0.72 2.64 -6.70
N ILE A 113 -0.17 1.94 -5.71
CA ILE A 113 1.18 1.36 -5.77
C ILE A 113 1.30 0.40 -6.96
N ASP A 114 0.33 -0.48 -7.15
CA ASP A 114 0.30 -1.43 -8.28
C ASP A 114 0.28 -0.72 -9.64
N VAL A 115 -0.46 0.39 -9.77
CA VAL A 115 -0.50 1.20 -10.99
C VAL A 115 0.87 1.81 -11.27
N HIS A 116 1.50 2.42 -10.26
CA HIS A 116 2.84 3.02 -10.39
C HIS A 116 3.90 1.97 -10.76
N LEU A 117 3.84 0.79 -10.15
CA LEU A 117 4.76 -0.31 -10.46
C LEU A 117 4.61 -0.78 -11.92
N ARG A 118 3.38 -0.93 -12.42
CA ARG A 118 3.14 -1.29 -13.83
C ARG A 118 3.66 -0.21 -14.77
N TYR A 119 3.40 1.07 -14.49
CA TYR A 119 3.86 2.18 -15.34
C TYR A 119 5.38 2.29 -15.39
N THR A 120 6.05 2.14 -14.25
CA THR A 120 7.53 2.16 -14.18
C THR A 120 8.16 0.99 -14.93
N GLN A 121 7.59 -0.23 -14.80
CA GLN A 121 8.05 -1.40 -15.56
C GLN A 121 7.88 -1.22 -17.06
N GLN A 122 6.72 -0.71 -17.52
CA GLN A 122 6.47 -0.42 -18.93
C GLN A 122 7.42 0.66 -19.47
N SER A 123 7.66 1.72 -18.68
CA SER A 123 8.61 2.77 -19.04
C SER A 123 10.04 2.25 -19.15
N LEU A 124 10.47 1.40 -18.22
CA LEU A 124 11.78 0.75 -18.26
C LEU A 124 11.90 -0.18 -19.48
N GLU A 125 10.86 -0.92 -19.83
CA GLU A 125 10.84 -1.78 -21.02
C GLU A 125 10.89 -0.95 -22.32
N ALA A 126 10.16 0.16 -22.38
CA ALA A 126 10.25 1.11 -23.49
C ALA A 126 11.66 1.71 -23.64
N LEU A 127 12.29 2.12 -22.52
CA LEU A 127 13.68 2.61 -22.54
C LEU A 127 14.66 1.52 -22.97
N ARG A 128 14.51 0.28 -22.47
CA ARG A 128 15.35 -0.86 -22.85
C ARG A 128 15.20 -1.24 -24.30
N SER A 129 13.98 -1.29 -24.83
CA SER A 129 13.70 -1.59 -26.24
C SER A 129 14.24 -0.51 -27.17
N MET A 130 14.17 0.78 -26.78
CA MET A 130 14.82 1.87 -27.52
C MET A 130 16.36 1.77 -27.47
N GLY A 131 16.93 1.43 -26.31
CA GLY A 131 18.38 1.19 -26.17
C GLY A 131 18.87 -0.02 -26.97
N ALA A 132 18.08 -1.10 -27.02
CA ALA A 132 18.36 -2.29 -27.81
C ALA A 132 18.20 -2.04 -29.32
N ALA A 133 17.21 -1.24 -29.73
CA ALA A 133 17.06 -0.78 -31.11
C ALA A 133 18.20 0.18 -31.53
N GLY A 134 18.77 0.94 -30.61
CA GLY A 134 19.96 1.79 -30.81
C GLY A 134 21.28 1.02 -30.96
N GLY A 135 21.35 -0.23 -30.47
CA GLY A 135 22.52 -1.11 -30.64
C GLY A 135 22.46 -2.00 -31.89
N ALA A 136 21.27 -2.22 -32.46
CA ALA A 136 21.07 -3.09 -33.63
C ALA A 136 21.00 -2.35 -34.97
N HIS A 137 21.01 -1.00 -34.97
CA HIS A 137 21.24 -0.24 -36.19
C HIS A 137 22.69 0.23 -36.26
N ALA A 138 23.57 -0.72 -36.55
CA ALA A 138 24.84 -0.45 -37.23
C ALA A 138 24.53 0.18 -38.60
N THR A 139 24.10 1.44 -38.61
CA THR A 139 24.03 2.29 -39.80
C THR A 139 25.38 2.84 -40.21
N TYR A 140 26.37 2.67 -39.32
CA TYR A 140 27.74 3.03 -39.55
C TYR A 140 28.62 1.86 -39.13
N ASP A 141 29.31 1.27 -40.11
CA ASP A 141 30.48 0.46 -39.81
C ASP A 141 31.59 1.38 -39.22
N ALA A 142 32.55 0.81 -38.51
CA ALA A 142 33.73 1.55 -38.02
C ALA A 142 34.64 2.10 -39.14
N ARG A 143 34.17 2.08 -40.40
CA ARG A 143 34.82 2.63 -41.60
C ARG A 143 33.97 3.68 -42.33
N GLY A 144 32.91 4.20 -41.70
CA GLY A 144 32.18 5.36 -42.19
C GLY A 144 31.51 5.17 -43.55
N ARG A 145 31.07 3.97 -43.92
CA ARG A 145 30.31 3.75 -45.15
C ARG A 145 28.83 3.48 -44.87
N GLY A 146 28.01 4.51 -45.05
CA GLY A 146 26.56 4.36 -45.15
C GLY A 146 26.17 3.57 -46.40
N ALA A 147 25.41 2.49 -46.23
CA ALA A 147 24.84 1.73 -47.33
C ALA A 147 23.84 2.61 -48.09
N ARG A 148 24.31 3.21 -49.20
CA ARG A 148 23.46 3.89 -50.16
C ARG A 148 22.59 2.85 -50.85
N SER A 149 21.30 2.79 -50.50
CA SER A 149 20.31 2.09 -51.31
C SER A 149 20.15 2.87 -52.63
N ALA A 150 20.80 2.38 -53.69
CA ALA A 150 20.71 2.97 -55.02
C ALA A 150 19.46 2.44 -55.75
N PRO A 151 18.69 3.28 -56.45
CA PRO A 151 17.46 2.87 -57.12
C PRO A 151 17.79 2.16 -58.45
N GLY A 152 17.44 0.89 -58.55
CA GLY A 152 17.54 0.11 -59.79
C GLY A 152 16.51 0.59 -60.83
N ARG A 153 16.92 1.44 -61.75
CA ARG A 153 16.21 1.74 -63.01
C ARG A 153 16.04 0.45 -63.82
N LYS A 154 14.80 0.09 -64.17
CA LYS A 154 14.52 -0.88 -65.25
C LYS A 154 14.61 -0.16 -66.61
N PRO A 155 15.29 -0.72 -67.63
CA PRO A 155 15.26 -0.17 -68.97
C PRO A 155 13.94 -0.54 -69.68
N ILE A 156 13.39 0.41 -70.42
CA ILE A 156 12.27 0.22 -71.36
C ILE A 156 12.85 -0.45 -72.60
N VAL A 157 12.24 -1.54 -73.07
CA VAL A 157 12.53 -2.13 -74.40
C VAL A 157 11.34 -1.87 -75.31
N ALA A 158 11.61 -1.30 -76.47
CA ALA A 158 10.65 -1.12 -77.57
C ALA A 158 10.77 -2.32 -78.51
N GLY A 159 9.63 -2.90 -78.86
CA GLY A 159 9.45 -3.96 -79.84
C GLY A 159 7.98 -4.13 -80.13
#